data_AF-A0A534Q0K3-F1
#
_entry.id   AF-A0A534Q0K3-F1
#
_cell.length_a   1.000
_cell.length_b   1.000
_cell.length_c   1.000
_cell.angle_alpha   90.00
_cell.angle_beta   90.00
_cell.angle_gamma   90.00
#
_symmetry.space_group_name_H-M   'P 1'
#
loop_
_entity.id
_entity.type
_entity.pdbx_description
1 polymer ?
#
loop_
_entity_poly.entity_id
_entity_poly.type
_entity_poly.pdbx_seq_one_letter_code
_entity_poly.pdbx_strand_id
1 'polypeptide(L)'
;MTVRGTALLVGLLAALLAYLWLGELRPRHGRATAKAVPTLLAAATADVTRIDLEEHGRRLVAIRRDGKWVDAQGHAWRGDVVGDLIDTLGTLSPIMVVDADPAEPSDYGLGPDTPRLRVMAAGKELLSLEIGERNPAWTGLYARLAGQREVILVGAVLHWELEKLRDAAPDDDKS
;
A
#
# COMPACT_ATOMS: atom_id res chain seq x y z
N MET A 1 -48.70 27.29 6.41
CA MET A 1 -47.95 26.06 6.10
C MET A 1 -48.92 24.89 6.18
N THR A 2 -49.10 24.13 5.11
CA THR A 2 -50.10 23.04 5.11
C THR A 2 -49.50 21.86 5.87
N VAL A 3 -50.19 21.43 6.94
CA VAL A 3 -49.81 20.26 7.76
C VAL A 3 -49.53 19.01 6.90
N ARG A 4 -50.19 18.94 5.74
CA ARG A 4 -50.00 17.92 4.70
C ARG A 4 -48.62 17.97 4.04
N GLY A 5 -48.11 19.16 3.75
CA GLY A 5 -46.78 19.36 3.15
C GLY A 5 -45.66 19.01 4.13
N THR A 6 -45.81 19.39 5.39
CA THR A 6 -44.86 19.02 6.45
C THR A 6 -44.84 17.51 6.71
N ALA A 7 -46.00 16.85 6.68
CA ALA A 7 -46.07 15.39 6.83
C ALA A 7 -45.38 14.64 5.69
N LEU A 8 -45.54 15.11 4.44
CA LEU A 8 -44.84 14.55 3.28
C LEU A 8 -43.32 14.70 3.40
N LEU A 9 -42.85 15.86 3.84
CA LEU A 9 -41.42 16.16 3.96
C LEU A 9 -40.77 15.30 5.06
N VAL A 10 -41.44 15.13 6.19
CA VAL A 10 -40.99 14.24 7.27
C VAL A 10 -40.94 12.78 6.82
N GLY A 11 -41.94 12.32 6.06
CA GLY A 11 -41.94 10.97 5.48
C GLY A 11 -40.78 10.75 4.51
N LEU A 12 -40.50 11.72 3.64
CA LEU A 12 -39.38 11.66 2.71
C LEU A 12 -38.03 11.64 3.45
N LEU A 13 -37.88 12.46 4.49
CA LEU A 13 -36.67 12.52 5.31
C LEU A 13 -36.44 11.20 6.05
N ALA A 14 -37.50 10.61 6.62
CA ALA A 14 -37.43 9.31 7.28
C ALA A 14 -37.06 8.19 6.29
N ALA A 15 -37.59 8.21 5.07
CA ALA A 15 -37.22 7.26 4.03
C ALA A 15 -35.77 7.42 3.59
N LEU A 16 -35.26 8.65 3.49
CA LEU A 16 -33.85 8.92 3.16
C LEU A 16 -32.91 8.49 4.28
N LEU A 17 -33.27 8.78 5.53
CA LEU A 17 -32.52 8.31 6.71
C LEU A 17 -32.53 6.79 6.81
N ALA A 18 -33.66 6.14 6.56
CA ALA A 18 -33.73 4.69 6.49
C ALA A 18 -32.87 4.13 5.36
N TYR A 19 -32.84 4.77 4.19
CA TYR A 19 -31.99 4.39 3.08
C TYR A 19 -30.49 4.53 3.41
N LEU A 20 -30.09 5.63 4.06
CA LEU A 20 -28.72 5.84 4.54
C LEU A 20 -28.35 4.82 5.62
N TRP A 21 -29.24 4.58 6.57
CA TRP A 21 -29.06 3.58 7.62
C TRP A 21 -28.96 2.16 7.04
N LEU A 22 -29.75 1.84 6.00
CA LEU A 22 -29.60 0.60 5.22
C LEU A 22 -28.26 0.54 4.46
N GLY A 23 -27.68 1.68 4.09
CA GLY A 23 -26.34 1.80 3.52
C GLY A 23 -25.24 1.53 4.54
N GLU A 24 -25.36 2.07 5.76
CA GLU A 24 -24.46 1.80 6.90
C GLU A 24 -24.57 0.34 7.39
N LEU A 25 -25.76 -0.26 7.31
CA LEU A 25 -26.05 -1.66 7.68
C LEU A 25 -25.80 -2.67 6.58
N ARG A 26 -25.43 -2.23 5.38
CA ARG A 26 -24.69 -3.09 4.47
C ARG A 26 -23.24 -3.04 4.97
N PRO A 27 -22.77 -3.99 5.81
CA PRO A 27 -21.34 -4.24 5.82
C PRO A 27 -20.97 -4.42 4.37
N ARG A 28 -19.99 -3.65 3.87
CA ARG A 28 -19.47 -3.77 2.51
C ARG A 28 -19.37 -5.26 2.20
N HIS A 29 -20.33 -5.78 1.43
CA HIS A 29 -20.43 -7.21 1.16
C HIS A 29 -19.37 -7.52 0.11
N GLY A 30 -18.16 -7.65 0.64
CA GLY A 30 -16.98 -8.20 0.02
C GLY A 30 -16.21 -9.01 1.06
N ARG A 31 -16.89 -9.55 2.08
CA ARG A 31 -16.36 -10.70 2.82
C ARG A 31 -16.81 -11.94 2.06
N ALA A 32 -16.20 -12.12 0.88
CA ALA A 32 -15.92 -13.47 0.43
C ALA A 32 -15.25 -14.16 1.63
N THR A 33 -15.67 -15.40 1.90
CA THR A 33 -14.96 -16.33 2.80
C THR A 33 -13.47 -16.03 2.73
N ALA A 34 -12.92 -15.50 3.82
CA ALA A 34 -11.49 -15.20 3.90
C ALA A 34 -10.74 -16.53 3.91
N LYS A 35 -10.62 -17.16 2.74
CA LYS A 35 -9.36 -17.76 2.35
C LYS A 35 -8.39 -16.61 2.49
N ALA A 36 -7.59 -16.62 3.56
CA ALA A 36 -6.61 -15.59 3.84
C ALA A 36 -5.89 -15.31 2.51
N VAL A 37 -6.19 -14.15 1.91
CA VAL A 37 -5.41 -13.70 0.77
C VAL A 37 -4.04 -13.49 1.37
N PRO A 38 -3.02 -14.23 0.93
CA PRO A 38 -1.71 -14.14 1.56
C PRO A 38 -1.28 -12.68 1.55
N THR A 39 -0.89 -12.19 2.72
CA THR A 39 -0.26 -10.88 2.85
C THR A 39 0.94 -10.81 1.92
N LEU A 40 1.23 -9.63 1.38
CA LEU A 40 2.37 -9.47 0.48
C LEU A 40 3.67 -9.87 1.16
N LEU A 41 3.79 -9.56 2.45
CA LEU A 41 4.90 -10.04 3.28
C LEU A 41 4.55 -11.41 3.88
N ALA A 42 5.30 -12.44 3.48
CA ALA A 42 5.10 -13.81 3.94
C ALA A 42 5.75 -14.11 5.31
N ALA A 43 6.49 -13.15 5.90
CA ALA A 43 7.24 -13.30 7.14
C ALA A 43 6.78 -12.31 8.21
N ALA A 44 7.17 -12.56 9.46
CA ALA A 44 6.89 -11.63 10.55
C ALA A 44 7.64 -10.31 10.30
N THR A 45 6.94 -9.19 10.51
CA THR A 45 7.51 -7.84 10.39
C THR A 45 8.75 -7.66 11.27
N ALA A 46 8.78 -8.31 12.43
CA ALA A 46 9.89 -8.30 13.37
C ALA A 46 11.20 -8.90 12.81
N ASP A 47 11.11 -9.80 11.83
CA ASP A 47 12.26 -10.47 11.23
C ASP A 47 12.93 -9.62 10.14
N VAL A 48 12.28 -8.53 9.70
CA VAL A 48 12.83 -7.66 8.67
C VAL A 48 14.08 -6.95 9.20
N THR A 49 15.16 -7.10 8.44
CA THR A 49 16.49 -6.56 8.78
C THR A 49 16.97 -5.50 7.80
N ARG A 50 16.39 -5.47 6.59
CA ARG A 50 16.78 -4.54 5.54
C ARG A 50 15.62 -4.26 4.59
N ILE A 51 15.52 -3.00 4.17
CA ILE A 51 14.67 -2.55 3.06
C ILE A 51 15.56 -1.85 2.04
N ASP A 52 15.31 -2.13 0.77
CA ASP A 52 15.86 -1.38 -0.36
C ASP A 52 14.71 -0.85 -1.21
N LEU A 53 14.62 0.46 -1.37
CA LEU A 53 13.74 1.10 -2.35
C LEU A 53 14.61 1.69 -3.45
N GLU A 54 14.41 1.22 -4.67
CA GLU A 54 15.10 1.71 -5.86
C GLU A 54 14.10 2.42 -6.77
N GLU A 55 14.34 3.68 -7.08
CA GLU A 55 13.39 4.52 -7.81
C GLU A 55 14.13 5.69 -8.50
N HIS A 56 13.82 5.94 -9.78
CA HIS A 56 14.40 7.04 -10.57
C HIS A 56 15.95 7.12 -10.48
N GLY A 57 16.63 5.97 -10.41
CA GLY A 57 18.09 5.90 -10.27
C GLY A 57 18.64 6.24 -8.87
N ARG A 58 17.78 6.56 -7.91
CA ARG A 58 18.14 6.69 -6.48
C ARG A 58 17.84 5.37 -5.77
N ARG A 59 18.74 4.97 -4.88
CA ARG A 59 18.54 3.79 -4.03
C ARG A 59 18.55 4.20 -2.56
N LEU A 60 17.39 4.11 -1.93
CA LEU A 60 17.24 4.27 -0.50
C LEU A 60 17.42 2.91 0.17
N VAL A 61 18.30 2.85 1.16
CA VAL A 61 18.61 1.62 1.89
C VAL A 61 18.34 1.87 3.36
N ALA A 62 17.57 1.00 4.00
CA ALA A 62 17.41 0.98 5.45
C ALA A 62 17.90 -0.37 5.99
N ILE A 63 18.77 -0.34 7.00
CA ILE A 63 19.36 -1.50 7.64
C ILE A 63 19.10 -1.40 9.14
N ARG A 64 18.61 -2.48 9.75
CA ARG A 64 18.40 -2.55 11.18
C ARG A 64 19.73 -2.81 11.88
N ARG A 65 20.18 -1.89 12.73
CA ARG A 65 21.37 -2.02 13.59
C ARG A 65 21.05 -1.54 15.00
N ASP A 66 21.33 -2.36 16.00
CA ASP A 66 21.10 -2.05 17.43
C ASP A 66 19.68 -1.55 17.73
N GLY A 67 18.68 -2.13 17.03
CA GLY A 67 17.27 -1.76 17.18
C GLY A 67 16.86 -0.45 16.49
N LYS A 68 17.77 0.22 15.77
CA LYS A 68 17.50 1.44 14.99
C LYS A 68 17.66 1.19 13.49
N TRP A 69 16.98 2.00 12.69
CA TRP A 69 17.13 2.00 11.24
C TRP A 69 18.19 3.01 10.81
N VAL A 70 19.18 2.54 10.05
CA VAL A 70 20.25 3.36 9.48
C VAL A 70 20.35 3.16 7.97
N ASP A 71 20.92 4.12 7.25
CA ASP A 71 21.26 3.96 5.83
C ASP A 71 22.50 3.07 5.61
N ALA A 72 22.95 2.96 4.36
CA ALA A 72 24.16 2.19 4.03
C ALA A 72 25.43 2.78 4.66
N GLN A 73 25.45 4.09 4.91
CA GLN A 73 26.53 4.88 5.48
C GLN A 73 26.49 4.91 7.01
N GLY A 74 25.39 4.46 7.63
CA GLY A 74 25.19 4.43 9.07
C GLY A 74 24.45 5.66 9.64
N HIS A 75 23.93 6.55 8.81
CA HIS A 75 23.10 7.66 9.27
C HIS A 75 21.72 7.16 9.69
N ALA A 76 21.23 7.66 10.82
CA ALA A 76 19.93 7.29 11.34
C ALA A 76 18.80 7.88 10.49
N TRP A 77 17.78 7.07 10.21
CA TRP A 77 16.54 7.53 9.59
C TRP A 77 15.78 8.47 10.53
N ARG A 78 15.04 9.42 9.97
CA ARG A 78 14.24 10.36 10.78
C ARG A 78 12.93 9.71 11.22
N GLY A 79 12.77 9.52 12.53
CA GLY A 79 11.60 8.85 13.09
C GLY A 79 11.59 7.34 12.81
N ASP A 80 10.43 6.69 13.02
CA ASP A 80 10.27 5.24 12.79
C ASP A 80 9.54 4.93 11.46
N VAL A 81 9.79 5.74 10.43
CA VAL A 81 9.14 5.60 9.12
C VAL A 81 9.37 4.23 8.46
N VAL A 82 10.51 3.61 8.75
CA VAL A 82 10.85 2.28 8.20
C VAL A 82 10.03 1.20 8.92
N GLY A 83 9.85 1.31 10.23
CA GLY A 83 8.98 0.44 11.01
C GLY A 83 7.52 0.53 10.53
N ASP A 84 6.99 1.75 10.40
CA ASP A 84 5.63 2.01 9.92
C ASP A 84 5.37 1.40 8.52
N LEU A 85 6.34 1.51 7.61
CA LEU A 85 6.27 0.87 6.30
C LEU A 85 6.23 -0.65 6.40
N ILE A 86 7.10 -1.25 7.24
CA ILE A 86 7.13 -2.72 7.42
C ILE A 86 5.80 -3.22 8.00
N ASP A 87 5.27 -2.54 9.00
CA ASP A 87 3.98 -2.90 9.61
C ASP A 87 2.83 -2.76 8.62
N THR A 88 2.87 -1.72 7.79
CA THR A 88 1.94 -1.57 6.67
C THR A 88 2.07 -2.75 5.69
N LEU A 89 3.27 -3.11 5.25
CA LEU A 89 3.50 -4.25 4.34
C LEU A 89 3.07 -5.60 4.95
N GLY A 90 3.22 -5.76 6.27
CA GLY A 90 2.78 -6.94 7.00
C GLY A 90 1.26 -7.13 7.03
N THR A 91 0.50 -6.05 6.89
CA THR A 91 -0.97 -6.09 6.82
C THR A 91 -1.50 -5.89 5.40
N LEU A 92 -0.66 -5.42 4.48
CA LEU A 92 -1.03 -5.14 3.10
C LEU A 92 -1.31 -6.44 2.35
N SER A 93 -2.53 -6.52 1.82
CA SER A 93 -2.97 -7.62 0.95
C SER A 93 -3.42 -7.05 -0.40
N PRO A 94 -3.27 -7.80 -1.51
CA PRO A 94 -3.86 -7.43 -2.78
C PRO A 94 -5.37 -7.20 -2.61
N ILE A 95 -5.87 -6.07 -3.10
CA ILE A 95 -7.32 -5.79 -3.17
C ILE A 95 -7.95 -6.70 -4.21
N MET A 96 -7.31 -6.79 -5.38
CA MET A 96 -7.71 -7.66 -6.49
C MET A 96 -6.55 -7.84 -7.46
N VAL A 97 -6.63 -8.89 -8.28
CA VAL A 97 -5.84 -9.00 -9.52
C VAL A 97 -6.54 -8.14 -10.57
N VAL A 98 -5.79 -7.21 -11.17
CA VAL A 98 -6.28 -6.28 -12.19
C VAL A 98 -6.17 -6.92 -13.57
N ASP A 99 -5.01 -7.51 -13.85
CA ASP A 99 -4.73 -8.26 -15.07
C ASP A 99 -3.77 -9.40 -14.74
N ALA A 100 -4.15 -10.64 -15.07
CA ALA A 100 -3.32 -11.81 -14.76
C ALA A 100 -2.16 -12.00 -15.76
N ASP A 101 -2.30 -11.49 -16.98
CA ASP A 101 -1.29 -11.59 -18.02
C ASP A 101 -1.33 -10.35 -18.94
N PRO A 102 -0.83 -9.20 -18.43
CA PRO A 102 -0.84 -7.96 -19.18
C PRO A 102 -0.01 -8.07 -20.47
N ALA A 103 -0.63 -7.73 -21.60
CA ALA A 103 0.09 -7.59 -22.87
C ALA A 103 1.11 -6.43 -22.80
N GLU A 104 0.71 -5.31 -22.22
CA GLU A 104 1.52 -4.10 -22.03
C GLU A 104 1.54 -3.69 -20.55
N PRO A 105 2.48 -4.20 -19.74
CA PRO A 105 2.60 -3.83 -18.33
C PRO A 105 2.81 -2.32 -18.09
N SER A 106 3.35 -1.61 -19.08
CA SER A 106 3.57 -0.17 -19.06
C SER A 106 2.29 0.64 -18.88
N ASP A 107 1.13 0.12 -19.30
CA ASP A 107 -0.17 0.77 -19.10
C ASP A 107 -0.53 0.94 -17.62
N TYR A 108 0.10 0.13 -16.75
CA TYR A 108 -0.04 0.19 -15.31
C TYR A 108 1.13 0.94 -14.63
N GLY A 109 2.03 1.55 -15.40
CA GLY A 109 3.28 2.12 -14.91
C GLY A 109 4.33 1.07 -14.51
N LEU A 110 4.17 -0.19 -14.97
CA LEU A 110 5.09 -1.29 -14.69
C LEU A 110 6.01 -1.52 -15.88
N GLY A 111 7.29 -1.17 -15.75
CA GLY A 111 8.30 -1.24 -16.78
C GLY A 111 9.70 -1.38 -16.17
N PRO A 112 10.76 -1.18 -16.97
CA PRO A 112 12.15 -1.35 -16.53
C PRO A 112 12.56 -0.39 -15.40
N ASP A 113 12.07 0.85 -15.44
CA ASP A 113 12.46 1.93 -14.50
C ASP A 113 11.47 2.13 -13.34
N THR A 114 10.54 1.18 -13.18
CA THR A 114 9.52 1.24 -12.14
C THR A 114 10.15 1.13 -10.75
N PRO A 115 9.65 1.89 -9.76
CA PRO A 115 10.08 1.77 -8.37
C PRO A 115 10.02 0.31 -7.89
N ARG A 116 11.13 -0.17 -7.33
CA ARG A 116 11.25 -1.53 -6.81
C ARG A 116 11.56 -1.51 -5.32
N LEU A 117 10.64 -2.07 -4.54
CA LEU A 117 10.79 -2.28 -3.11
C LEU A 117 11.22 -3.71 -2.84
N ARG A 118 12.34 -3.88 -2.14
CA ARG A 118 12.83 -5.18 -1.66
C ARG A 118 12.88 -5.17 -0.15
N VAL A 119 12.38 -6.24 0.46
CA VAL A 119 12.40 -6.45 1.91
C VAL A 119 13.19 -7.72 2.18
N MET A 120 14.17 -7.64 3.09
CA MET A 120 15.06 -8.74 3.40
C MET A 120 15.14 -9.02 4.90
N ALA A 121 15.23 -10.30 5.25
CA ALA A 121 15.48 -10.80 6.60
C ALA A 121 16.68 -11.73 6.59
N ALA A 122 17.71 -11.42 7.39
CA ALA A 122 18.91 -12.24 7.53
C ALA A 122 19.55 -12.67 6.18
N GLY A 123 19.54 -11.77 5.19
CA GLY A 123 20.09 -12.02 3.85
C GLY A 123 19.16 -12.74 2.87
N LYS A 124 17.96 -13.16 3.30
CA LYS A 124 16.92 -13.73 2.42
C LYS A 124 15.93 -12.66 2.00
N GLU A 125 15.61 -12.63 0.70
CA GLU A 125 14.53 -11.79 0.18
C GLU A 125 13.16 -12.35 0.62
N LEU A 126 12.37 -11.52 1.29
CA LEU A 126 11.03 -11.84 1.77
C LEU A 126 9.94 -11.35 0.84
N LEU A 127 10.18 -10.19 0.20
CA LEU A 127 9.27 -9.54 -0.72
C LEU A 127 10.10 -8.73 -1.71
N SER A 128 9.80 -8.86 -3.00
CA SER A 128 10.20 -7.90 -4.02
C SER A 128 8.96 -7.47 -4.80
N LEU A 129 8.68 -6.17 -4.73
CA LEU A 129 7.48 -5.56 -5.29
C LEU A 129 7.89 -4.47 -6.26
N GLU A 130 7.39 -4.55 -7.48
CA GLU A 130 7.42 -3.48 -8.47
C GLU A 130 6.16 -2.64 -8.31
N ILE A 131 6.31 -1.33 -8.27
CA ILE A 131 5.24 -0.40 -7.86
C ILE A 131 4.93 0.53 -9.02
N GLY A 132 3.79 0.31 -9.65
CA GLY A 132 3.33 1.08 -10.79
C GLY A 132 2.58 2.35 -10.37
N GLU A 133 1.76 2.84 -11.30
CA GLU A 133 0.99 4.05 -11.11
C GLU A 133 -0.20 3.85 -10.16
N ARG A 134 -0.75 4.97 -9.69
CA ARG A 134 -2.04 4.97 -9.00
C ARG A 134 -3.16 4.65 -9.98
N ASN A 135 -4.14 3.88 -9.54
CA ASN A 135 -5.31 3.65 -10.37
C ASN A 135 -6.09 4.96 -10.60
N PRO A 136 -6.88 5.09 -11.68
CA PRO A 136 -7.61 6.32 -12.00
C PRO A 136 -8.58 6.79 -10.91
N ALA A 137 -9.06 5.89 -10.04
CA ALA A 137 -9.92 6.21 -8.91
C ALA A 137 -9.15 6.66 -7.64
N TRP A 138 -7.81 6.60 -7.67
CA TRP A 138 -6.89 6.99 -6.59
C TRP A 138 -7.11 6.20 -5.30
N THR A 139 -7.65 4.99 -5.41
CA THR A 139 -7.90 4.08 -4.28
C THR A 139 -6.72 3.14 -4.01
N GLY A 140 -5.77 3.04 -4.93
CA GLY A 140 -4.65 2.11 -4.83
C GLY A 140 -3.54 2.35 -5.84
N LEU A 141 -2.51 1.53 -5.73
CA LEU A 141 -1.41 1.45 -6.70
C LEU A 141 -1.46 0.12 -7.42
N TYR A 142 -1.16 0.15 -8.72
CA TYR A 142 -0.78 -1.06 -9.40
C TYR A 142 0.56 -1.55 -8.86
N ALA A 143 0.69 -2.85 -8.67
CA ALA A 143 1.91 -3.47 -8.23
C ALA A 143 2.06 -4.85 -8.87
N ARG A 144 3.29 -5.36 -8.87
CA ARG A 144 3.62 -6.69 -9.37
C ARG A 144 4.70 -7.31 -8.50
N LEU A 145 4.50 -8.56 -8.10
CA LEU A 145 5.53 -9.31 -7.40
C LEU A 145 6.63 -9.69 -8.39
N ALA A 146 7.89 -9.53 -7.99
CA ALA A 146 9.02 -9.87 -8.85
C ALA A 146 8.97 -11.35 -9.27
N GLY A 147 9.15 -11.60 -10.57
CA GLY A 147 9.06 -12.93 -11.17
C GLY A 147 7.63 -13.39 -11.49
N GLN A 148 6.60 -12.60 -11.14
CA GLN A 148 5.23 -12.83 -11.57
C GLN A 148 4.87 -11.90 -12.74
N ARG A 149 3.86 -12.31 -13.53
CA ARG A 149 3.33 -11.49 -14.63
C ARG A 149 2.10 -10.68 -14.21
N GLU A 150 1.33 -11.19 -13.25
CA GLU A 150 0.08 -10.58 -12.83
C GLU A 150 0.27 -9.18 -12.23
N VAL A 151 -0.64 -8.28 -12.60
CA VAL A 151 -0.79 -6.95 -12.03
C VAL A 151 -1.86 -7.02 -10.95
N ILE A 152 -1.49 -6.61 -9.75
CA ILE A 152 -2.37 -6.53 -8.61
C ILE A 152 -2.63 -5.06 -8.24
N LEU A 153 -3.79 -4.80 -7.63
CA LEU A 153 -4.07 -3.52 -7.02
C LEU A 153 -3.82 -3.62 -5.51
N VAL A 154 -2.97 -2.76 -4.98
CA VAL A 154 -2.72 -2.63 -3.54
C VAL A 154 -3.30 -1.33 -3.01
N GLY A 155 -3.68 -1.32 -1.73
CA GLY A 155 -4.31 -0.15 -1.11
C GLY A 155 -3.45 1.09 -1.20
N ALA A 156 -4.12 2.24 -1.30
CA ALA A 156 -3.49 3.55 -1.43
C ALA A 156 -2.38 3.73 -0.39
N VAL A 157 -2.63 3.42 0.89
CA VAL A 157 -1.71 3.57 2.05
C VAL A 157 -0.23 3.34 1.74
N LEU A 158 0.12 2.36 0.91
CA LEU A 158 1.50 2.11 0.49
C LEU A 158 2.19 3.35 -0.10
N HIS A 159 1.52 4.12 -0.95
CA HIS A 159 2.11 5.34 -1.54
C HIS A 159 2.44 6.40 -0.50
N TRP A 160 1.68 6.49 0.59
CA TRP A 160 1.86 7.46 1.65
C TRP A 160 3.07 7.04 2.50
N GLU A 161 3.21 5.75 2.78
CA GLU A 161 4.39 5.21 3.47
C GLU A 161 5.67 5.36 2.65
N LEU A 162 5.61 5.15 1.33
CA LEU A 162 6.76 5.40 0.45
C LEU A 162 7.13 6.88 0.42
N GLU A 163 6.15 7.79 0.43
CA GLU A 163 6.41 9.22 0.48
C GLU A 163 7.09 9.63 1.79
N LYS A 164 6.55 9.19 2.93
CA LYS A 164 7.18 9.40 4.24
C LYS A 164 8.60 8.87 4.27
N LEU A 165 8.83 7.68 3.69
CA LEU A 165 10.16 7.08 3.59
C LEU A 165 11.09 8.02 2.82
N ARG A 166 10.69 8.51 1.64
CA ARG A 166 11.51 9.44 0.84
C ARG A 166 11.88 10.70 1.62
N ASP A 167 10.90 11.29 2.30
CA ASP A 167 11.08 12.53 3.06
C ASP A 167 12.02 12.36 4.25
N ALA A 168 11.96 11.21 4.90
CA ALA A 168 12.73 10.89 6.11
C ALA A 168 14.06 10.18 5.83
N ALA A 169 14.37 9.91 4.56
CA ALA A 169 15.68 9.43 4.15
C ALA A 169 16.76 10.41 4.64
N PRO A 170 17.88 9.91 5.20
CA PRO A 170 19.05 10.74 5.43
C PRO A 170 19.45 11.44 4.12
N ASP A 171 19.78 12.72 4.20
CA ASP A 171 20.27 13.44 3.02
C ASP A 171 21.51 12.74 2.50
N ASP A 172 21.55 12.50 1.18
CA ASP A 172 22.78 12.18 0.46
C ASP A 172 23.62 13.47 0.41
N ASP A 173 24.02 14.01 1.56
CA ASP A 173 24.79 15.24 1.59
C ASP A 173 26.13 14.98 0.89
N LYS A 174 26.32 15.76 -0.15
CA LYS A 174 27.40 15.64 -1.12
C LYS A 174 28.71 15.84 -0.38
N SER A 175 29.54 14.79 -0.35
CA SER A 175 30.98 14.95 -0.19
C SER A 175 31.58 15.70 -1.39
#